data_AF-A0A259NF99-F1
#
_entry.id   AF-A0A259NF99-F1
#
_cell.length_a   1.000
_cell.length_b   1.000
_cell.length_c   1.000
_cell.angle_alpha   90.00
_cell.angle_beta   90.00
_cell.angle_gamma   90.00
#
_symmetry.space_group_name_H-M   'P 1'
#
loop_
_entity.id
_entity.type
_entity.pdbx_description
1 polymer ?
#
loop_
_entity_poly.entity_id
_entity_poly.type
_entity_poly.pdbx_seq_one_letter_code
_entity_poly.pdbx_strand_id
1 'polypeptide(L)'
;MPLIKPDATELEYLKARIVGLAALHREIAALSQAADLPALLRMGELVDSHLRELHPAVINEYEMVAFRGQVREMTHNCRRVLAH
;
A
#
# COMPACT_ATOMS: atom_id res chain seq x y z
N MET A 1 -7.63 22.97 -17.87
CA MET A 1 -8.60 21.92 -18.25
C MET A 1 -9.88 22.17 -17.48
N PRO A 2 -11.07 22.21 -18.12
CA PRO A 2 -12.31 22.28 -17.38
C PRO A 2 -12.45 21.01 -16.51
N LEU A 3 -12.82 21.19 -15.24
CA LEU A 3 -13.10 20.08 -14.32
C LEU A 3 -14.45 19.48 -14.72
N ILE A 4 -14.41 18.37 -15.46
CA ILE A 4 -15.61 17.58 -15.74
C ILE A 4 -16.01 16.93 -14.41
N LYS A 5 -17.27 17.11 -14.02
CA LYS A 5 -17.80 16.52 -12.78
C LYS A 5 -17.96 15.01 -13.00
N PRO A 6 -17.41 14.15 -12.12
CA PRO A 6 -17.59 12.72 -12.23
C PRO A 6 -19.06 12.35 -12.05
N ASP A 7 -19.48 11.29 -12.74
CA ASP A 7 -20.79 10.70 -12.50
C ASP A 7 -20.83 9.94 -11.15
N ALA A 8 -21.99 9.42 -10.77
CA ALA A 8 -22.15 8.75 -9.48
C ALA A 8 -21.27 7.49 -9.35
N THR A 9 -21.08 6.74 -10.44
CA THR A 9 -20.28 5.51 -10.46
C THR A 9 -18.80 5.85 -10.34
N GLU A 10 -18.32 6.82 -11.12
CA GLU A 10 -16.95 7.31 -11.05
C GLU A 10 -16.65 7.90 -9.66
N LEU A 11 -17.59 8.65 -9.08
CA LEU A 11 -17.43 9.21 -7.73
C LEU A 11 -17.27 8.13 -6.66
N GLU A 12 -18.08 7.07 -6.69
CA GLU A 12 -17.96 5.96 -5.73
C GLU A 12 -16.64 5.18 -5.91
N TYR A 13 -16.23 4.95 -7.16
CA TYR A 13 -14.91 4.38 -7.46
C TYR A 13 -13.78 5.24 -6.88
N LEU A 14 -13.80 6.56 -7.14
CA LEU A 14 -12.78 7.48 -6.64
C LEU A 14 -12.72 7.52 -5.12
N LYS A 15 -13.86 7.48 -4.43
CA LYS A 15 -13.89 7.39 -2.96
C LYS A 15 -13.25 6.10 -2.46
N ALA A 16 -13.65 4.95 -3.01
CA ALA A 16 -13.07 3.66 -2.64
C ALA A 16 -11.56 3.65 -2.87
N ARG A 17 -11.12 4.21 -4.00
CA ARG A 17 -9.71 4.31 -4.35
C ARG A 17 -8.92 5.21 -3.41
N ILE A 18 -9.44 6.39 -3.08
CA ILE A 18 -8.80 7.30 -2.12
C ILE A 18 -8.64 6.63 -0.75
N VAL A 19 -9.69 5.98 -0.25
CA VAL A 19 -9.66 5.31 1.06
C VAL A 19 -8.66 4.15 1.06
N GLY A 20 -8.71 3.29 0.04
CA GLY A 20 -7.81 2.15 -0.09
C GLY A 20 -6.34 2.56 -0.19
N LEU A 21 -6.02 3.55 -1.04
CA LEU A 21 -4.66 4.06 -1.18
C LEU A 21 -4.16 4.74 0.11
N ALA A 22 -5.01 5.50 0.78
CA ALA A 22 -4.63 6.14 2.04
C ALA A 22 -4.33 5.11 3.14
N ALA A 23 -5.09 4.02 3.19
CA ALA A 23 -4.84 2.93 4.13
C ALA A 23 -3.55 2.18 3.80
N LEU A 24 -3.35 1.80 2.54
CA LEU A 24 -2.12 1.17 2.05
C LEU A 24 -0.87 2.01 2.38
N HIS A 25 -0.89 3.32 2.10
CA HIS A 25 0.25 4.19 2.40
C HIS A 25 0.56 4.29 3.89
N ARG A 26 -0.46 4.26 4.77
CA ARG A 26 -0.23 4.21 6.22
C ARG A 26 0.44 2.91 6.65
N GLU A 27 0.04 1.79 6.08
CA GLU A 27 0.64 0.49 6.37
C GLU A 27 2.09 0.40 5.86
N ILE A 28 2.37 0.92 4.65
CA ILE A 28 3.73 1.03 4.12
C ILE A 28 4.59 1.92 5.04
N ALA A 29 4.06 3.06 5.49
CA ALA A 29 4.78 3.93 6.43
C ALA A 29 5.06 3.22 7.76
N ALA A 30 4.14 2.39 8.23
CA ALA A 30 4.32 1.63 9.45
C ALA A 30 5.52 0.67 9.38
N LEU A 31 5.85 0.10 8.19
CA LEU A 31 7.04 -0.76 8.04
C LEU A 31 8.33 -0.11 8.58
N SER A 32 8.48 1.21 8.37
CA SER A 32 9.62 1.98 8.88
C SER A 32 9.67 2.12 10.40
N GLN A 33 8.59 1.80 11.09
CA GLN A 33 8.40 1.94 12.54
C GLN A 33 8.40 0.58 13.26
N ALA A 34 8.67 -0.52 12.56
CA ALA A 34 8.73 -1.84 13.17
C ALA A 34 9.84 -1.91 14.23
N ALA A 35 9.46 -2.27 15.46
CA ALA A 35 10.38 -2.30 16.61
C ALA A 35 11.33 -3.50 16.61
N ASP A 36 10.94 -4.58 15.94
CA ASP A 36 11.71 -5.83 15.86
C ASP A 36 11.41 -6.58 14.56
N LEU A 37 12.21 -7.61 14.29
CA LEU A 37 12.10 -8.41 13.07
C LEU A 37 10.74 -9.14 12.96
N PRO A 38 10.19 -9.78 14.01
CA PRO A 38 8.85 -10.34 13.95
C PRO A 38 7.75 -9.33 13.59
N ALA A 39 7.79 -8.12 14.14
CA ALA A 39 6.84 -7.06 13.82
C ALA A 39 6.96 -6.65 12.36
N LEU A 40 8.18 -6.45 11.87
CA LEU A 40 8.45 -6.10 10.47
C LEU A 40 7.87 -7.15 9.50
N LEU A 41 8.06 -8.44 9.78
CA LEU A 41 7.55 -9.52 8.94
C LEU A 41 6.02 -9.56 8.90
N ARG A 42 5.36 -9.46 10.07
CA ARG A 42 3.89 -9.41 10.14
C ARG A 42 3.32 -8.22 9.37
N MET A 43 3.98 -7.07 9.44
CA MET A 43 3.55 -5.87 8.74
C MET A 43 3.77 -5.99 7.23
N GLY A 44 4.84 -6.65 6.79
CA GLY A 44 5.06 -6.97 5.37
C GLY A 44 3.96 -7.88 4.81
N GLU A 45 3.54 -8.88 5.57
CA GLU A 45 2.43 -9.78 5.20
C GLU A 45 1.08 -9.04 5.15
N LEU A 46 0.81 -8.18 6.13
CA LEU A 46 -0.39 -7.34 6.15
C LEU A 46 -0.49 -6.48 4.89
N VAL A 47 0.60 -5.80 4.53
CA VAL A 47 0.65 -4.95 3.34
C VAL A 47 0.47 -5.77 2.06
N ASP A 48 1.10 -6.94 1.92
CA ASP A 48 0.90 -7.78 0.73
C ASP A 48 -0.54 -8.33 0.64
N SER A 49 -1.18 -8.64 1.78
CA SER A 49 -2.59 -9.03 1.80
C SER A 49 -3.50 -7.91 1.32
N HIS A 50 -3.33 -6.70 1.86
CA HIS A 50 -4.16 -5.56 1.48
C HIS A 50 -3.93 -5.15 0.01
N LEU A 51 -2.69 -5.24 -0.47
CA LEU A 51 -2.39 -5.06 -1.89
C LEU A 51 -3.16 -6.02 -2.81
N ARG A 52 -3.36 -7.28 -2.39
CA ARG A 52 -4.19 -8.25 -3.14
C ARG A 52 -5.67 -7.90 -3.07
N GLU A 53 -6.15 -7.36 -1.96
CA GLU A 53 -7.55 -6.93 -1.82
C GLU A 53 -7.87 -5.70 -2.68
N LEU A 54 -6.93 -4.76 -2.79
CA LEU A 54 -7.07 -3.58 -3.63
C LEU A 54 -6.98 -3.90 -5.12
N HIS A 55 -6.32 -4.99 -5.52
CA HIS A 55 -6.19 -5.37 -6.91
C HIS A 55 -7.30 -6.35 -7.35
N PRO A 56 -7.95 -6.18 -8.51
CA PRO A 56 -7.81 -5.08 -9.48
C PRO A 56 -8.78 -3.91 -9.24
N ALA A 57 -9.62 -3.99 -8.21
CA ALA A 57 -10.78 -3.11 -8.04
C ALA A 57 -10.41 -1.64 -7.74
N VAL A 58 -9.32 -1.42 -7.01
CA VAL A 58 -8.84 -0.10 -6.59
C VAL A 58 -7.53 0.25 -7.27
N ILE A 59 -6.61 -0.71 -7.48
CA ILE A 59 -5.32 -0.52 -8.14
C ILE A 59 -5.15 -1.46 -9.34
N ASN A 60 -4.47 -0.98 -10.39
CA ASN A 60 -4.15 -1.82 -11.54
C ASN A 60 -2.87 -2.66 -11.32
N GLU A 61 -2.53 -3.52 -12.29
CA GLU A 61 -1.37 -4.41 -12.20
C GLU A 61 -0.04 -3.65 -12.08
N TYR A 62 0.13 -2.55 -12.82
CA TYR A 62 1.35 -1.74 -12.76
C TYR A 62 1.54 -1.12 -11.37
N GLU A 63 0.46 -0.60 -10.79
CA GLU A 63 0.47 -0.04 -9.43
C GLU A 63 0.79 -1.13 -8.40
N MET A 64 0.17 -2.31 -8.53
CA MET A 64 0.41 -3.46 -7.67
C MET A 64 1.90 -3.88 -7.68
N VAL A 65 2.51 -3.99 -8.85
CA VAL A 65 3.94 -4.29 -8.99
C VAL A 65 4.81 -3.20 -8.36
N ALA A 66 4.48 -1.92 -8.59
CA ALA A 66 5.23 -0.80 -8.04
C ALA A 66 5.20 -0.77 -6.50
N PHE A 67 4.03 -0.94 -5.89
CA PHE A 67 3.90 -0.98 -4.44
C PHE A 67 4.63 -2.19 -3.82
N ARG A 68 4.53 -3.36 -4.44
CA ARG A 68 5.30 -4.54 -4.00
C ARG A 68 6.81 -4.28 -4.04
N GLY A 69 7.30 -3.58 -5.05
CA GLY A 69 8.69 -3.15 -5.12
C GLY A 69 9.08 -2.29 -3.92
N GLN A 70 8.30 -1.25 -3.63
CA GLN A 70 8.53 -0.34 -2.50
C GLN A 70 8.52 -1.07 -1.16
N VAL A 71 7.53 -1.95 -0.93
CA VAL A 71 7.41 -2.73 0.30
C VAL A 71 8.61 -3.65 0.51
N ARG A 72 9.07 -4.33 -0.56
CA ARG A 72 10.25 -5.20 -0.49
C ARG A 72 11.51 -4.43 -0.15
N GLU A 73 11.72 -3.28 -0.80
CA GLU A 73 12.89 -2.44 -0.55
C GLU A 73 12.89 -1.89 0.88
N MET A 74 11.75 -1.34 1.34
CA MET A 74 11.59 -0.85 2.71
C MET A 74 11.83 -1.96 3.74
N THR A 75 11.21 -3.12 3.54
CA THR A 75 11.39 -4.28 4.42
C THR A 75 12.84 -4.75 4.47
N HIS A 76 13.53 -4.77 3.32
CA HIS A 76 14.95 -5.13 3.26
C HIS A 76 15.80 -4.14 4.07
N ASN A 77 15.57 -2.85 3.92
CA ASN A 77 16.33 -1.81 4.63
C ASN A 77 16.06 -1.84 6.14
N CYS A 78 14.79 -1.93 6.57
CA CYS A 78 14.44 -2.07 7.99
C CYS A 78 15.05 -3.31 8.62
N ARG A 79 15.03 -4.45 7.92
CA ARG A 79 15.65 -5.68 8.40
C ARG A 79 17.14 -5.52 8.63
N ARG A 80 17.86 -4.80 7.77
CA ARG A 80 19.28 -4.52 7.96
C ARG A 80 19.50 -3.68 9.22
N VAL A 81 18.71 -2.63 9.43
CA VAL A 81 18.79 -1.78 10.63
C VAL A 81 18.54 -2.57 11.91
N LEU A 82 17.53 -3.43 11.92
CA LEU A 82 17.15 -4.23 13.11
C LEU A 82 18.12 -5.39 13.43
N ALA A 83 18.99 -5.75 12.48
CA ALA A 83 19.98 -6.82 12.66
C ALA A 83 21.36 -6.29 13.09
N HIS A 84 21.52 -4.96 13.21
CA HIS A 84 22.69 -4.29 13.77
C HIS A 84 22.53 -4.11 15.29
#